data_AF-A0A7C1C2P2-F1
#
_entry.id   AF-A0A7C1C2P2-F1
#
_cell.length_a   1.000
_cell.length_b   1.000
_cell.length_c   1.000
_cell.angle_alpha   90.00
_cell.angle_beta   90.00
_cell.angle_gamma   90.00
#
_symmetry.space_group_name_H-M   'P 1'
#
loop_
_entity.id
_entity.type
_entity.pdbx_description
1 polymer ?
#
loop_
_entity_poly.entity_id
_entity_poly.type
_entity_poly.pdbx_seq_one_letter_code
_entity_poly.pdbx_strand_id
1 'polypeptide(L)'
;NIYNSLIDGGGNAIHVSPSQSNWCKYHYDETNINADPMFYGGEEYPYNLSDNSPCIDAGTLELPDFIELPDKDLAGNPRIFNGKIDMGAYEWDPTVGTPEYKPIKKQKEKHLKAAPNPFDWGTYTTAKWEKAGRVRIEAYNNGGLRVKVLKSGYTPPGQSEIQWNGTDENGNYLPAGIYHIVMYIDGKETESLKVVKK
;
A
#
# COMPACT_ATOMS: atom_id res chain seq x y z
N ASN A 1 4.55 10.89 12.48
CA ASN A 1 3.22 10.50 13.01
C ASN A 1 3.20 9.00 13.12
N ILE A 2 2.69 8.49 14.23
CA ILE A 2 2.62 7.07 14.56
C ILE A 2 1.15 6.79 14.86
N TYR A 3 0.59 5.83 14.15
CA TYR A 3 -0.83 5.48 14.16
C TYR A 3 -0.96 3.99 13.84
N ASN A 4 -2.08 3.37 14.21
CA ASN A 4 -2.40 1.96 13.94
C ASN A 4 -1.26 0.99 14.29
N SER A 5 -0.56 1.25 15.40
CA SER A 5 0.61 0.47 15.85
C SER A 5 0.41 -0.04 17.26
N LEU A 6 0.89 -1.26 17.55
CA LEU A 6 1.04 -1.75 18.92
C LEU A 6 2.47 -1.51 19.41
N ILE A 7 2.62 -0.74 20.48
CA ILE A 7 3.92 -0.34 21.04
C ILE A 7 3.86 -0.49 22.56
N ASP A 8 4.66 -1.41 23.09
CA ASP A 8 4.83 -1.59 24.53
C ASP A 8 5.43 -0.32 25.17
N GLY A 9 4.84 0.12 26.28
CA GLY A 9 5.11 1.42 26.92
C GLY A 9 4.56 2.64 26.15
N GLY A 10 3.91 2.43 25.01
CA GLY A 10 3.23 3.47 24.22
C GLY A 10 4.19 4.54 23.70
N GLY A 11 3.69 5.76 23.52
CA GLY A 11 4.52 6.88 23.04
C GLY A 11 5.76 7.14 23.90
N ASN A 12 5.68 6.91 25.22
CA ASN A 12 6.79 7.13 26.14
C ASN A 12 7.97 6.17 25.94
N ALA A 13 7.74 4.99 25.35
CA ALA A 13 8.80 4.04 25.01
C ALA A 13 9.59 4.45 23.75
N ILE A 14 9.13 5.47 23.02
CA ILE A 14 9.75 5.92 21.79
C ILE A 14 10.91 6.84 22.10
N HIS A 15 12.12 6.30 21.99
CA HIS A 15 13.33 7.06 22.25
C HIS A 15 13.69 7.96 21.06
N VAL A 16 13.60 9.28 21.26
CA VAL A 16 14.04 10.28 20.28
C VAL A 16 15.42 10.80 20.68
N SER A 17 16.38 10.74 19.75
CA SER A 17 17.74 11.23 20.02
C SER A 17 17.72 12.71 20.44
N PRO A 18 18.36 13.09 21.57
CA PRO A 18 18.38 14.47 22.05
C PRO A 18 18.98 15.46 21.04
N SER A 19 19.95 15.00 20.23
CA SER A 19 20.61 15.82 19.20
C SER A 19 19.69 16.21 18.03
N GLN A 20 18.51 15.59 17.94
CA GLN A 20 17.51 15.87 16.92
C GLN A 20 16.18 16.37 17.51
N SER A 21 16.10 16.63 18.82
CA SER A 21 14.85 16.96 19.52
C SER A 21 14.06 18.12 18.89
N ASN A 22 14.73 19.11 18.29
CA ASN A 22 14.06 20.23 17.61
C ASN A 22 13.51 19.87 16.21
N TRP A 23 14.01 18.80 15.57
CA TRP A 23 13.61 18.36 14.23
C TRP A 23 12.78 17.07 14.24
N CYS A 24 12.88 16.25 15.29
CA CYS A 24 12.16 15.00 15.47
C CYS A 24 11.01 15.19 16.45
N LYS A 25 9.98 15.95 16.04
CA LYS A 25 8.67 15.92 16.71
C LYS A 25 7.84 14.81 16.09
N TYR A 26 7.33 13.89 16.91
CA TYR A 26 6.38 12.88 16.46
C TYR A 26 5.00 13.14 17.07
N HIS A 27 3.96 12.83 16.30
CA HIS A 27 2.59 12.72 16.79
C HIS A 27 2.31 11.26 17.09
N TYR A 28 1.87 10.96 18.32
CA TYR A 28 1.40 9.63 18.71
C TYR A 28 -0.13 9.68 18.81
N ASP A 29 -0.78 8.98 17.89
CA ASP A 29 -2.23 9.02 17.72
C ASP A 29 -2.98 8.05 18.67
N GLU A 30 -4.28 8.28 18.87
CA GLU A 30 -5.15 7.43 19.70
C GLU A 30 -5.43 6.04 19.10
N THR A 31 -5.19 5.85 17.79
CA THR A 31 -5.29 4.55 17.11
C THR A 31 -4.18 3.56 17.49
N ASN A 32 -3.19 3.97 18.29
CA ASN A 32 -2.14 3.07 18.76
C ASN A 32 -2.56 2.31 20.01
N ILE A 33 -2.05 1.09 20.14
CA ILE A 33 -2.30 0.19 21.26
C ILE A 33 -1.04 0.08 22.12
N ASN A 34 -1.20 0.18 23.44
CA ASN A 34 -0.15 -0.06 24.43
C ASN A 34 -0.65 -1.05 25.49
N ALA A 35 -1.26 -2.14 25.02
CA ALA A 35 -1.73 -3.21 25.84
C ALA A 35 -1.10 -4.52 25.36
N ASP A 36 -1.07 -5.52 26.23
CA ASP A 36 -0.61 -6.87 25.88
C ASP A 36 -1.41 -7.36 24.65
N PRO A 37 -0.76 -7.77 23.55
CA PRO A 37 -1.45 -8.35 22.40
C PRO A 37 -2.17 -9.67 22.74
N MET A 38 -1.94 -10.25 23.91
CA MET A 38 -2.54 -11.49 24.39
C MET A 38 -2.35 -12.64 23.40
N PHE A 39 -1.10 -12.89 23.01
CA PHE A 39 -0.77 -14.02 22.16
C PHE A 39 -1.08 -15.34 22.86
N TYR A 40 -1.68 -16.27 22.11
CA TYR A 40 -2.01 -17.62 22.58
C TYR A 40 -0.75 -18.46 22.84
N GLY A 41 0.35 -18.22 22.12
CA GLY A 41 1.67 -18.83 22.40
C GLY A 41 1.79 -20.32 22.05
N GLY A 42 0.94 -20.85 21.17
CA GLY A 42 0.98 -22.26 20.75
C GLY A 42 2.18 -22.62 19.86
N GLU A 43 2.51 -23.92 19.75
CA GLU A 43 3.71 -24.38 19.03
C GLU A 43 3.67 -24.10 17.50
N GLU A 44 2.51 -24.26 16.87
CA GLU A 44 2.37 -24.14 15.40
C GLU A 44 2.17 -22.67 14.95
N TYR A 45 1.56 -21.84 15.80
CA TYR A 45 1.24 -20.43 15.53
C TYR A 45 1.42 -19.57 16.80
N PRO A 46 2.67 -19.33 17.24
CA PRO A 46 2.95 -18.73 18.54
C PRO A 46 2.44 -17.29 18.70
N TYR A 47 2.15 -16.60 17.59
CA TYR A 47 1.69 -15.22 17.59
C TYR A 47 0.21 -15.06 17.22
N ASN A 48 -0.59 -16.14 17.25
CA ASN A 48 -2.04 -16.02 17.16
C ASN A 48 -2.59 -15.26 18.37
N LEU A 49 -3.62 -14.46 18.15
CA LEU A 49 -4.31 -13.73 19.22
C LEU A 49 -5.22 -14.68 20.00
N SER A 50 -5.41 -14.40 21.29
CA SER A 50 -6.49 -15.00 22.10
C SER A 50 -7.78 -14.18 22.01
N ASP A 51 -8.90 -14.77 22.40
CA ASP A 51 -10.26 -14.23 22.22
C ASP A 51 -10.53 -12.84 22.79
N ASN A 52 -9.70 -12.36 23.73
CA ASN A 52 -9.86 -11.04 24.36
C ASN A 52 -8.75 -10.06 23.96
N SER A 53 -7.96 -10.39 22.94
CA SER A 53 -6.85 -9.57 22.51
C SER A 53 -7.33 -8.18 22.07
N PRO A 54 -6.63 -7.10 22.49
CA PRO A 54 -6.92 -5.75 21.99
C PRO A 54 -6.57 -5.57 20.51
N CYS A 55 -5.84 -6.51 19.91
CA CYS A 55 -5.41 -6.46 18.51
C CYS A 55 -6.46 -6.97 17.52
N ILE A 56 -7.51 -7.64 18.02
CA ILE A 56 -8.61 -8.12 17.18
C ILE A 56 -9.33 -6.92 16.59
N ASP A 57 -9.60 -6.96 15.28
CA ASP A 57 -10.33 -5.96 14.52
C ASP A 57 -9.71 -4.55 14.54
N ALA A 58 -8.49 -4.41 15.05
CA ALA A 58 -7.88 -3.12 15.35
C ALA A 58 -6.93 -2.61 14.27
N GLY A 59 -6.62 -3.43 13.26
CA GLY A 59 -5.78 -3.02 12.13
C GLY A 59 -6.50 -2.07 11.17
N THR A 60 -5.72 -1.45 10.27
CA THR A 60 -6.26 -0.49 9.29
C THR A 60 -6.29 -1.07 7.88
N LEU A 61 -7.39 -0.79 7.17
CA LEU A 61 -7.51 -1.00 5.73
C LEU A 61 -7.25 0.29 4.93
N GLU A 62 -6.95 1.41 5.60
CA GLU A 62 -6.52 2.66 4.98
C GLU A 62 -5.03 2.58 4.61
N LEU A 63 -4.73 1.74 3.63
CA LEU A 63 -3.39 1.50 3.16
C LEU A 63 -3.06 2.39 1.95
N PRO A 64 -1.78 2.79 1.78
CA PRO A 64 -1.34 3.38 0.52
C PRO A 64 -1.68 2.48 -0.66
N ASP A 65 -2.08 3.07 -1.80
CA ASP A 65 -2.58 2.32 -2.97
C ASP A 65 -1.55 1.32 -3.56
N PHE A 66 -0.26 1.49 -3.25
CA PHE A 66 0.82 0.58 -3.67
C PHE A 66 0.97 -0.67 -2.78
N ILE A 67 0.30 -0.71 -1.62
CA ILE A 67 0.29 -1.86 -0.72
C ILE A 67 -0.92 -2.72 -1.06
N GLU A 68 -0.65 -3.93 -1.54
CA GLU A 68 -1.66 -4.96 -1.71
C GLU A 68 -1.56 -5.93 -0.53
N LEU A 69 -2.67 -6.14 0.18
CA LEU A 69 -2.74 -7.16 1.22
C LEU A 69 -2.75 -8.55 0.56
N PRO A 70 -2.08 -9.54 1.16
CA PRO A 70 -2.23 -10.93 0.73
C PRO A 70 -3.67 -11.39 0.94
N ASP A 71 -4.14 -12.35 0.14
CA ASP A 71 -5.48 -12.92 0.32
C ASP A 71 -5.64 -13.66 1.66
N LYS A 72 -4.52 -14.11 2.24
CA LYS A 72 -4.47 -14.94 3.44
C LYS A 72 -3.43 -14.45 4.45
N ASP A 73 -3.65 -14.80 5.70
CA ASP A 73 -2.70 -14.67 6.81
C ASP A 73 -1.66 -15.81 6.81
N LEU A 74 -0.78 -15.85 7.82
CA LEU A 74 0.23 -16.90 7.95
C LEU A 74 -0.32 -18.29 8.32
N ALA A 75 -1.53 -18.39 8.87
CA ALA A 75 -2.22 -19.66 9.15
C ALA A 75 -3.07 -20.15 7.95
N GLY A 76 -3.17 -19.35 6.88
CA GLY A 76 -3.93 -19.67 5.69
C GLY A 76 -5.41 -19.25 5.74
N ASN A 77 -5.81 -18.52 6.78
CA ASN A 77 -7.12 -17.89 6.93
C ASN A 77 -7.22 -16.64 6.06
N PRO A 78 -8.41 -16.19 5.63
CA PRO A 78 -8.56 -14.93 4.88
C PRO A 78 -7.95 -13.76 5.65
N ARG A 79 -7.17 -12.90 4.97
CA ARG A 79 -6.50 -11.76 5.63
C ARG A 79 -7.44 -10.65 6.09
N ILE A 80 -8.64 -10.60 5.52
CA ILE A 80 -9.68 -9.64 5.89
C ILE A 80 -10.93 -10.46 6.22
N PHE A 81 -11.37 -10.37 7.47
CA PHE A 81 -12.56 -11.03 7.95
C PHE A 81 -13.64 -10.01 8.32
N ASN A 82 -14.87 -10.21 7.84
CA ASN A 82 -16.00 -9.30 8.08
C ASN A 82 -15.72 -7.79 7.78
N GLY A 83 -14.83 -7.52 6.81
CA GLY A 83 -14.44 -6.16 6.44
C GLY A 83 -13.48 -5.48 7.42
N LYS A 84 -12.88 -6.23 8.33
CA LYS A 84 -11.89 -5.80 9.30
C LYS A 84 -10.63 -6.66 9.20
N ILE A 85 -9.58 -6.22 9.88
CA ILE A 85 -8.26 -6.84 9.86
C ILE A 85 -7.63 -6.71 11.24
N ASP A 86 -6.93 -7.74 11.68
CA ASP A 86 -6.25 -7.72 12.98
C ASP A 86 -4.88 -7.04 12.89
N MET A 87 -4.42 -6.52 14.02
CA MET A 87 -3.03 -6.09 14.15
C MET A 87 -2.12 -7.31 14.33
N GLY A 88 -1.34 -7.62 13.31
CA GLY A 88 -0.39 -8.74 13.33
C GLY A 88 -0.35 -9.48 12.00
N ALA A 89 0.30 -10.65 11.99
CA ALA A 89 0.45 -11.49 10.80
C ALA A 89 -0.61 -12.61 10.69
N TYR A 90 -1.44 -12.76 11.73
CA TYR A 90 -2.50 -13.75 11.87
C TYR A 90 -3.83 -13.02 12.07
N GLU A 91 -4.90 -13.61 11.55
CA GLU A 91 -6.27 -13.17 11.83
C GLU A 91 -6.89 -14.11 12.87
N TRP A 92 -7.58 -13.52 13.83
CA TRP A 92 -8.40 -14.19 14.81
C TRP A 92 -9.78 -14.44 14.20
N ASP A 93 -10.17 -15.70 14.11
CA ASP A 93 -11.51 -16.11 13.68
C ASP A 93 -12.13 -16.96 14.82
N PRO A 94 -13.29 -16.56 15.37
CA PRO A 94 -13.98 -17.34 16.41
C PRO A 94 -14.54 -18.68 15.88
N THR A 95 -14.52 -18.92 14.57
CA THR A 95 -15.27 -19.98 13.89
C THR A 95 -14.45 -20.74 12.86
N VAL A 96 -13.47 -21.54 13.30
CA VAL A 96 -12.94 -22.61 12.46
C VAL A 96 -13.97 -23.73 12.28
N GLY A 97 -14.95 -23.54 11.38
CA GLY A 97 -15.97 -24.55 11.09
C GLY A 97 -17.18 -24.16 10.24
N THR A 98 -16.96 -23.75 8.98
CA THR A 98 -17.80 -23.90 7.74
C THR A 98 -17.97 -22.62 6.92
N PRO A 99 -17.94 -22.71 5.57
CA PRO A 99 -17.60 -21.59 4.70
C PRO A 99 -18.86 -20.89 4.14
N GLU A 100 -18.92 -19.57 4.28
CA GLU A 100 -19.41 -18.75 3.18
C GLU A 100 -18.55 -17.49 3.04
N TYR A 101 -17.41 -17.67 2.38
CA TYR A 101 -16.59 -16.57 1.89
C TYR A 101 -17.40 -15.75 0.87
N LYS A 102 -17.84 -14.56 1.26
CA LYS A 102 -18.16 -13.50 0.31
C LYS A 102 -16.96 -12.58 0.25
N PRO A 103 -16.11 -12.65 -0.80
CA PRO A 103 -15.05 -11.67 -0.97
C PRO A 103 -15.71 -10.30 -1.01
N ILE A 104 -15.50 -9.49 0.02
CA ILE A 104 -15.74 -8.06 -0.09
C ILE A 104 -14.58 -7.56 -0.96
N LYS A 105 -14.77 -7.58 -2.28
CA LYS A 105 -13.93 -6.82 -3.22
C LYS A 105 -14.19 -5.34 -2.97
N LYS A 106 -13.57 -4.79 -1.93
CA LYS A 106 -13.23 -3.38 -1.85
C LYS A 106 -11.79 -3.18 -2.34
N GLN A 107 -11.41 -3.81 -3.46
CA GLN A 107 -10.39 -3.18 -4.27
C GLN A 107 -11.05 -1.93 -4.84
N LYS A 108 -10.73 -0.77 -4.27
CA LYS A 108 -10.91 0.51 -4.95
C LYS A 108 -10.42 0.29 -6.39
N GLU A 109 -11.29 0.52 -7.38
CA GLU A 109 -10.90 0.27 -8.77
C GLU A 109 -9.60 1.01 -9.05
N LYS A 110 -8.54 0.27 -9.37
CA LYS A 110 -7.27 0.87 -9.79
C LYS A 110 -7.50 1.65 -11.06
N HIS A 111 -7.21 2.94 -11.02
CA HIS A 111 -7.31 3.83 -12.16
C HIS A 111 -6.03 3.83 -12.98
N LEU A 112 -4.93 3.25 -12.48
CA LEU A 112 -3.72 2.96 -13.24
C LEU A 112 -3.57 1.46 -13.48
N LYS A 113 -3.35 1.08 -14.75
CA LYS A 113 -3.03 -0.29 -15.16
C LYS A 113 -1.91 -0.25 -16.20
N ALA A 114 -1.10 -1.30 -16.26
CA ALA A 114 -0.06 -1.44 -17.28
C ALA A 114 -0.03 -2.86 -17.84
N ALA A 115 -0.04 -2.98 -19.16
CA ALA A 115 0.05 -4.25 -19.86
C ALA A 115 0.87 -4.10 -21.17
N PRO A 116 1.80 -5.02 -21.46
CA PRO A 116 2.26 -6.12 -20.61
C PRO A 116 3.06 -5.63 -19.39
N ASN A 117 3.03 -6.39 -18.29
CA ASN A 117 3.90 -6.19 -17.13
C ASN A 117 4.20 -7.57 -16.51
N PRO A 118 5.44 -8.07 -16.52
CA PRO A 118 6.67 -7.42 -17.02
C PRO A 118 6.69 -7.20 -18.54
N PHE A 119 7.54 -6.28 -19.04
CA PHE A 119 7.67 -5.95 -20.46
C PHE A 119 9.12 -5.91 -20.96
N ASP A 120 9.33 -6.17 -22.27
CA ASP A 120 10.65 -6.14 -22.93
C ASP A 120 10.93 -4.79 -23.60
N TRP A 121 10.06 -4.40 -24.55
CA TRP A 121 10.25 -3.20 -25.39
C TRP A 121 9.27 -2.06 -25.08
N GLY A 122 8.17 -2.35 -24.39
CA GLY A 122 7.25 -1.33 -23.91
C GLY A 122 6.01 -1.87 -23.21
N THR A 123 5.33 -1.00 -22.47
CA THR A 123 4.06 -1.28 -21.79
C THR A 123 3.04 -0.17 -22.09
N TYR A 124 1.77 -0.54 -22.19
CA TYR A 124 0.67 0.42 -22.29
C TYR A 124 0.12 0.70 -20.91
N THR A 125 0.17 1.96 -20.50
CA THR A 125 -0.41 2.45 -19.26
C THR A 125 -1.80 3.00 -19.52
N THR A 126 -2.83 2.37 -18.98
CA THR A 126 -4.18 2.93 -18.93
C THR A 126 -4.35 3.73 -17.65
N ALA A 127 -4.72 5.00 -17.77
CA ALA A 127 -5.01 5.90 -16.66
C ALA A 127 -6.45 6.41 -16.77
N LYS A 128 -7.20 6.41 -15.66
CA LYS A 128 -8.58 6.95 -15.56
C LYS A 128 -8.63 8.02 -14.47
N TRP A 129 -9.47 9.04 -14.64
CA TRP A 129 -9.69 10.07 -13.63
C TRP A 129 -11.12 10.60 -13.72
N GLU A 130 -11.74 10.82 -12.57
CA GLU A 130 -13.17 11.12 -12.46
C GLU A 130 -13.48 12.62 -12.48
N LYS A 131 -12.48 13.46 -12.26
CA LYS A 131 -12.63 14.92 -12.16
C LYS A 131 -11.75 15.63 -13.17
N ALA A 132 -12.22 16.78 -13.64
CA ALA A 132 -11.38 17.67 -14.43
C ALA A 132 -10.22 18.17 -13.55
N GLY A 133 -9.04 18.28 -14.14
CA GLY A 133 -7.86 18.75 -13.41
C GLY A 133 -6.60 18.68 -14.25
N ARG A 134 -5.50 19.16 -13.68
CA ARG A 134 -4.17 19.05 -14.27
C ARG A 134 -3.59 17.67 -13.97
N VAL A 135 -3.69 16.77 -14.95
CA VAL A 135 -3.15 15.42 -14.87
C VAL A 135 -1.68 15.41 -15.27
N ARG A 136 -0.83 14.79 -14.44
CA ARG A 136 0.55 14.41 -14.81
C ARG A 136 0.76 12.93 -14.54
N ILE A 137 1.35 12.24 -15.50
CA ILE A 137 1.74 10.84 -15.37
C ILE A 137 3.23 10.75 -15.62
N GLU A 138 3.96 10.27 -14.64
CA GLU A 138 5.43 10.31 -14.59
C GLU A 138 5.97 8.92 -14.28
N ALA A 139 7.08 8.54 -14.91
CA ALA A 139 7.79 7.29 -14.64
C ALA A 139 9.04 7.59 -13.78
N TYR A 140 9.27 6.75 -12.77
CA TYR A 140 10.39 6.85 -11.83
C TYR A 140 11.15 5.52 -11.76
N ASN A 141 12.45 5.58 -11.51
CA ASN A 141 13.23 4.40 -11.14
C ASN A 141 13.02 4.04 -9.66
N ASN A 142 13.57 2.90 -9.22
CA ASN A 142 13.47 2.44 -7.82
C ASN A 142 14.15 3.38 -6.79
N GLY A 143 14.98 4.32 -7.23
CA GLY A 143 15.58 5.35 -6.38
C GLY A 143 14.73 6.62 -6.24
N GLY A 144 13.51 6.65 -6.82
CA GLY A 144 12.64 7.83 -6.82
C GLY A 144 13.06 8.93 -7.79
N LEU A 145 14.04 8.68 -8.66
CA LEU A 145 14.41 9.63 -9.72
C LEU A 145 13.41 9.53 -10.87
N ARG A 146 12.82 10.67 -11.26
CA ARG A 146 11.96 10.74 -12.44
C ARG A 146 12.78 10.49 -13.70
N VAL A 147 12.42 9.44 -14.43
CA VAL A 147 13.07 9.09 -15.69
C VAL A 147 12.35 9.65 -16.91
N LYS A 148 11.01 9.82 -16.84
CA LYS A 148 10.23 10.34 -17.97
C LYS A 148 8.89 10.95 -17.56
N VAL A 149 8.46 12.01 -18.24
CA VAL A 149 7.06 12.46 -18.22
C VAL A 149 6.29 11.78 -19.34
N LEU A 150 5.29 10.96 -19.00
CA LEU A 150 4.48 10.20 -19.96
C LEU A 150 3.29 11.02 -20.47
N LYS A 151 2.69 11.83 -19.60
CA LYS A 151 1.59 12.75 -19.94
C LYS A 151 1.58 13.94 -19.00
N SER A 152 1.25 15.13 -19.51
CA SER A 152 1.05 16.33 -18.71
C SER A 152 0.07 17.28 -19.40
N GLY A 153 -0.95 17.75 -18.69
CA GLY A 153 -1.90 18.72 -19.23
C GLY A 153 -3.17 18.85 -18.39
N TYR A 154 -3.97 19.86 -18.71
CA TYR A 154 -5.33 19.98 -18.16
C TYR A 154 -6.28 19.11 -18.99
N THR A 155 -7.09 18.28 -18.33
CA THR A 155 -7.99 17.34 -19.00
C THR A 155 -9.37 17.30 -18.32
N PRO A 156 -10.47 17.14 -19.08
CA PRO A 156 -11.78 16.78 -18.50
C PRO A 156 -11.73 15.35 -17.92
N PRO A 157 -12.72 14.92 -17.12
CA PRO A 157 -12.85 13.53 -16.68
C PRO A 157 -12.76 12.54 -17.84
N GLY A 158 -12.08 11.42 -17.65
CA GLY A 158 -11.95 10.42 -18.70
C GLY A 158 -10.82 9.43 -18.44
N GLN A 159 -10.33 8.86 -19.54
CA GLN A 159 -9.23 7.90 -19.53
C GLN A 159 -8.24 8.19 -20.65
N SER A 160 -7.00 7.72 -20.50
CA SER A 160 -5.95 7.78 -21.52
C SER A 160 -5.12 6.51 -21.48
N GLU A 161 -4.79 6.00 -22.66
CA GLU A 161 -3.80 4.96 -22.84
C GLU A 161 -2.48 5.60 -23.32
N ILE A 162 -1.37 5.23 -22.69
CA ILE A 162 -0.07 5.85 -22.92
C ILE A 162 0.97 4.75 -23.06
N GLN A 163 1.65 4.69 -24.19
CA GLN A 163 2.74 3.74 -24.39
C GLN A 163 4.03 4.27 -23.77
N TRP A 164 4.72 3.44 -23.00
CA TRP A 164 6.07 3.70 -22.55
C TRP A 164 7.02 2.59 -22.98
N ASN A 165 8.03 2.95 -23.77
CA ASN A 165 9.00 2.01 -24.34
C ASN A 165 10.20 1.74 -23.41
N GLY A 166 10.06 2.00 -22.10
CA GLY A 166 11.16 1.85 -21.14
C GLY A 166 12.34 2.78 -21.42
N THR A 167 12.08 4.00 -21.89
CA THR A 167 13.10 5.01 -22.19
C THR A 167 13.06 6.18 -21.19
N ASP A 168 14.17 6.89 -21.06
CA ASP A 168 14.25 8.17 -20.34
C ASP A 168 13.69 9.34 -21.18
N GLU A 169 13.78 10.56 -20.64
CA GLU A 169 13.37 11.81 -21.31
C GLU A 169 14.16 12.09 -22.59
N ASN A 170 15.40 11.61 -22.70
CA ASN A 170 16.26 11.78 -23.88
C ASN A 170 16.04 10.67 -24.92
N GLY A 171 15.19 9.68 -24.64
CA GLY A 171 14.93 8.54 -25.51
C GLY A 171 15.91 7.38 -25.35
N ASN A 172 16.82 7.41 -24.37
CA ASN A 172 17.73 6.30 -24.10
C ASN A 172 16.98 5.16 -23.42
N TYR A 173 17.27 3.91 -23.82
CA TYR A 173 16.71 2.74 -23.15
C TYR A 173 17.24 2.61 -21.73
N LEU A 174 16.31 2.39 -20.80
CA LEU A 174 16.62 2.16 -19.41
C LEU A 174 16.95 0.68 -19.15
N PRO A 175 17.80 0.38 -18.15
CA PRO A 175 18.15 -0.99 -17.81
C PRO A 175 16.93 -1.79 -17.33
N ALA A 176 17.04 -3.12 -17.38
CA ALA A 176 16.10 -4.01 -16.72
C ALA A 176 15.97 -3.65 -15.23
N GLY A 177 14.76 -3.71 -14.69
CA GLY A 177 14.52 -3.32 -13.31
C GLY A 177 13.08 -2.92 -13.00
N ILE A 178 12.90 -2.47 -11.77
CA ILE A 178 11.61 -2.00 -11.25
C ILE A 178 11.49 -0.49 -11.48
N TYR A 179 10.34 -0.09 -12.00
CA TYR A 179 9.96 1.30 -12.21
C TYR A 179 8.56 1.55 -11.64
N HIS A 180 8.27 2.80 -11.33
CA HIS A 180 6.98 3.23 -10.81
C HIS A 180 6.38 4.27 -11.76
N ILE A 181 5.14 4.02 -12.21
CA ILE A 181 4.34 5.01 -12.92
C ILE A 181 3.41 5.65 -11.90
N VAL A 182 3.47 6.97 -11.78
CA VAL A 182 2.72 7.73 -10.78
C VAL A 182 1.82 8.74 -11.48
N MET A 183 0.56 8.79 -11.05
CA MET A 183 -0.41 9.78 -11.51
C MET A 183 -0.61 10.85 -10.45
N TYR A 184 -0.57 12.11 -10.90
CA TYR A 184 -0.88 13.29 -10.12
C TYR A 184 -2.08 14.01 -10.72
N ILE A 185 -2.99 14.48 -9.88
CA ILE A 185 -4.10 15.37 -10.25
C ILE A 185 -3.96 16.65 -9.42
N ASP A 186 -3.87 17.79 -10.10
CA ASP A 186 -3.70 19.12 -9.47
C ASP A 186 -2.50 19.19 -8.50
N GLY A 187 -1.45 18.43 -8.83
CA GLY A 187 -0.21 18.38 -8.06
C GLY A 187 -0.21 17.40 -6.88
N LYS A 188 -1.33 16.76 -6.57
CA LYS A 188 -1.40 15.70 -5.56
C LYS A 188 -1.25 14.33 -6.20
N GLU A 189 -0.39 13.48 -5.64
CA GLU A 189 -0.31 12.08 -6.04
C GLU A 189 -1.65 11.38 -5.75
N THR A 190 -2.18 10.68 -6.74
CA THR A 190 -3.48 9.99 -6.62
C THR A 190 -3.37 8.49 -6.69
N GLU A 191 -2.40 7.95 -7.43
CA GLU A 191 -2.19 6.51 -7.57
C GLU A 191 -0.78 6.24 -8.13
N SER A 192 -0.20 5.10 -7.79
CA SER A 192 1.06 4.62 -8.38
C SER A 192 0.96 3.14 -8.77
N LEU A 193 1.76 2.76 -9.77
CA LEU A 193 1.79 1.43 -10.36
C LEU A 193 3.22 0.95 -10.55
N LYS A 194 3.55 -0.20 -9.95
CA LYS A 194 4.83 -0.88 -10.17
C LYS A 194 4.84 -1.58 -11.52
N VAL A 195 5.85 -1.32 -12.33
CA VAL A 195 6.12 -2.03 -13.58
C VAL A 195 7.54 -2.59 -13.61
N VAL A 196 7.69 -3.73 -14.27
CA VAL A 196 8.96 -4.46 -14.35
C VAL A 196 9.41 -4.50 -15.81
N LYS A 197 10.58 -3.92 -16.10
CA LYS A 197 11.24 -4.03 -17.39
C LYS A 197 12.23 -5.20 -17.36
N LYS A 198 12.21 -6.04 -18.39
CA LYS A 198 13.17 -7.13 -18.63
C LYS A 198 14.44 -6.65 -19.34
#